data_AF-A0A3R6ZUI8-F1
#
_entry.id   AF-A0A3R6ZUI8-F1
#
_cell.length_a   1.000
_cell.length_b   1.000
_cell.length_c   1.000
_cell.angle_alpha   90.00
_cell.angle_beta   90.00
_cell.angle_gamma   90.00
#
_symmetry.space_group_name_H-M   'P 1'
#
loop_
_entity.id
_entity.type
_entity.pdbx_description
1 polymer ?
#
loop_
_entity_poly.entity_id
_entity_poly.type
_entity_poly.pdbx_seq_one_letter_code
_entity_poly.pdbx_strand_id
1 'polypeptide(L)'
;MTTSFSTVDAATYGTIPELDEKEDSQEAQMLNDLGTNGIKLNASQSSIDNINSPSIMQMLQLQLQQKDDLKRIEAYHAKQRSERHLSRRAVGNADVSSWDEFVSAASDPNIDTINLKTDLQADSSATIDSDKIINFNGFKLSVNITANTKKTVTIASGNVKLVSPTVENKPPKVKTSTPSAFTFQGGSLTVTGNAQISGDFFSSTNTPGDLTFQDATAYFYNDICPWDYLGGKGDGSIISMTGSSAGSIKILNSTINDNSYGFIFFSGVPHKSMLIDDNSKITSTQPDVNATDSLYYFVATPQDHRVDGAGVELTIKGHSAVTINKAPTYDICAPIKLFGGGTKISLSEGSDLDVTNPAWRRNC
;
A
#
# COMPACT_ATOMS: atom_id res chain seq x y z
N MET A 1 -39.55 -1.34 25.67
CA MET A 1 -39.64 -0.22 24.71
C MET A 1 -38.91 -0.65 23.46
N THR A 2 -39.66 -0.92 22.39
CA THR A 2 -39.16 -1.40 21.09
C THR A 2 -39.39 -0.29 20.07
N THR A 3 -38.32 0.27 19.51
CA THR A 3 -38.39 1.23 18.41
C THR A 3 -38.28 0.49 17.09
N SER A 4 -39.39 0.44 16.34
CA SER A 4 -39.45 -0.01 14.95
C SER A 4 -39.05 1.12 14.01
N PHE A 5 -38.15 0.86 13.08
CA PHE A 5 -37.89 1.73 11.93
C PHE A 5 -38.89 1.40 10.81
N SER A 6 -39.63 2.40 10.33
CA SER A 6 -40.47 2.29 9.15
C SER A 6 -39.62 2.41 7.88
N THR A 7 -39.69 1.41 7.01
CA THR A 7 -39.20 1.49 5.62
C THR A 7 -40.11 2.42 4.83
N VAL A 8 -39.56 3.49 4.26
CA VAL A 8 -40.29 4.39 3.36
C VAL A 8 -40.30 3.75 1.97
N ASP A 9 -41.51 3.63 1.42
CA ASP A 9 -41.83 3.06 0.12
C ASP A 9 -41.21 3.88 -1.04
N ALA A 10 -40.58 3.18 -1.98
CA ALA A 10 -39.82 3.74 -3.10
C ALA A 10 -40.72 4.37 -4.20
N ALA A 11 -42.04 4.36 -4.02
CA ALA A 11 -43.01 4.84 -5.00
C ALA A 11 -43.23 6.37 -5.02
N THR A 12 -42.53 7.16 -4.20
CA THR A 12 -42.75 8.63 -4.10
C THR A 12 -41.76 9.46 -4.93
N TYR A 13 -40.78 8.86 -5.59
CA TYR A 13 -39.95 9.58 -6.56
C TYR A 13 -40.70 9.66 -7.90
N GLY A 14 -41.20 10.85 -8.19
CA GLY A 14 -41.77 11.20 -9.49
C GLY A 14 -40.84 10.78 -10.63
N THR A 15 -41.45 10.48 -11.77
CA THR A 15 -40.81 10.17 -13.05
C THR A 15 -39.51 10.94 -13.25
N ILE A 16 -38.40 10.20 -13.31
CA ILE A 16 -37.06 10.68 -13.65
C ILE A 16 -37.13 11.23 -15.09
N PRO A 17 -36.76 12.48 -15.36
CA PRO A 17 -36.67 12.98 -16.73
C PRO A 17 -35.59 12.20 -17.49
N GLU A 18 -35.90 11.80 -18.73
CA GLU A 18 -34.87 11.32 -19.67
C GLU A 18 -33.80 12.40 -19.86
N LEU A 19 -32.54 11.99 -19.82
CA LEU A 19 -31.39 12.86 -20.05
C LEU A 19 -31.38 13.34 -21.50
N ASP A 20 -31.43 14.65 -21.71
CA ASP A 20 -31.15 15.28 -23.00
C ASP A 20 -29.62 15.32 -23.16
N GLU A 21 -29.06 14.51 -24.07
CA GLU A 21 -27.63 14.45 -24.42
C GLU A 21 -27.09 15.76 -25.04
N LYS A 22 -27.81 16.88 -24.92
CA LYS A 22 -27.44 18.20 -25.44
C LYS A 22 -26.81 19.14 -24.40
N GLU A 23 -26.75 18.78 -23.11
CA GLU A 23 -26.08 19.63 -22.10
C GLU A 23 -24.58 19.82 -22.40
N ASP A 24 -23.90 18.80 -22.94
CA ASP A 24 -22.49 18.87 -23.35
C ASP A 24 -22.24 19.89 -24.49
N SER A 25 -23.27 20.18 -25.30
CA SER A 25 -23.20 21.14 -26.41
C SER A 25 -23.24 22.60 -25.94
N GLN A 26 -23.97 22.89 -24.86
CA GLN A 26 -24.11 24.25 -24.34
C GLN A 26 -22.88 24.68 -23.52
N GLU A 27 -22.29 23.77 -22.74
CA GLU A 27 -21.06 24.03 -21.98
C GLU A 27 -19.86 24.25 -22.92
N ALA A 28 -19.77 23.47 -24.00
CA ALA A 28 -18.75 23.66 -25.04
C ALA A 28 -18.96 24.96 -25.85
N GLN A 29 -20.21 25.36 -26.12
CA GLN A 29 -20.52 26.65 -26.76
C GLN A 29 -20.14 27.84 -25.89
N MET A 30 -20.44 27.80 -24.58
CA MET A 30 -20.06 28.87 -23.65
C MET A 30 -18.54 29.06 -23.55
N LEU A 31 -17.76 27.96 -23.55
CA LEU A 31 -16.30 28.00 -23.56
C LEU A 31 -15.74 28.55 -24.88
N ASN A 32 -16.38 28.26 -26.01
CA ASN A 32 -15.99 28.79 -27.31
C ASN A 32 -16.29 30.30 -27.41
N ASP A 33 -17.41 30.75 -26.85
CA ASP A 33 -17.81 32.17 -26.80
C ASP A 33 -16.92 33.01 -25.86
N LEU A 34 -16.36 32.40 -24.80
CA LEU A 34 -15.35 33.02 -23.93
C LEU A 34 -13.95 33.06 -24.58
N GLY A 35 -13.61 32.06 -25.40
CA GLY A 35 -12.34 32.01 -26.15
C GLY A 35 -12.30 32.91 -27.39
N THR A 36 -13.44 33.14 -28.05
CA THR A 36 -13.53 33.93 -29.30
C THR A 36 -13.83 35.42 -29.10
N ASN A 37 -14.30 35.84 -27.91
CA ASN A 37 -14.47 37.25 -27.55
C ASN A 37 -13.19 37.91 -27.00
N GLY A 38 -12.01 37.33 -27.28
CA GLY A 38 -10.74 38.03 -27.15
C GLY A 38 -10.78 39.33 -27.96
N ILE A 39 -10.65 40.45 -27.26
CA ILE A 39 -10.69 41.84 -27.73
C ILE A 39 -10.25 41.97 -29.21
N LYS A 40 -11.21 42.17 -30.12
CA LYS A 40 -10.93 42.80 -31.41
C LYS A 40 -10.53 44.24 -31.12
N LEU A 41 -9.22 44.49 -31.02
CA LEU A 41 -8.68 45.85 -31.02
C LEU A 41 -9.00 46.46 -32.38
N ASN A 42 -9.99 47.35 -32.41
CA ASN A 42 -10.26 48.19 -33.58
C ASN A 42 -8.98 48.95 -33.91
N ALA A 43 -8.47 48.75 -35.12
CA ALA A 43 -7.28 49.38 -35.67
C ALA A 43 -7.54 50.86 -35.98
N SER A 44 -7.77 51.66 -34.96
CA SER A 44 -7.87 53.12 -35.07
C SER A 44 -7.76 53.79 -33.70
N GLN A 45 -6.69 53.53 -32.96
CA GLN A 45 -6.15 54.49 -32.00
C GLN A 45 -4.69 54.12 -31.69
N SER A 46 -3.81 54.95 -32.23
CA SER A 46 -2.37 54.99 -32.00
C SER A 46 -2.01 55.15 -30.52
N SER A 47 -0.87 54.54 -30.15
CA SER A 47 -0.10 54.70 -28.91
C SER A 47 -0.73 54.18 -27.61
N ILE A 48 -0.34 52.97 -27.22
CA ILE A 48 -0.22 52.59 -25.80
C ILE A 48 1.20 52.02 -25.60
N ASP A 49 2.18 52.93 -25.53
CA ASP A 49 3.46 52.63 -24.87
C ASP A 49 3.25 52.75 -23.36
N ASN A 50 2.55 51.78 -22.74
CA ASN A 50 2.57 51.67 -21.28
C ASN A 50 2.13 50.29 -20.77
N ILE A 51 3.01 49.30 -20.91
CA ILE A 51 2.84 47.95 -20.32
C ILE A 51 2.87 48.01 -18.76
N ASN A 52 3.22 49.18 -18.18
CA ASN A 52 3.28 49.43 -16.73
C ASN A 52 2.13 50.28 -16.18
N SER A 53 1.03 50.48 -16.93
CA SER A 53 -0.15 51.17 -16.38
C SER A 53 -0.77 50.34 -15.24
N PRO A 54 -0.99 50.92 -14.03
CA PRO A 54 -1.63 50.23 -12.91
C PRO A 54 -2.97 49.59 -13.26
N SER A 55 -3.71 50.18 -14.20
CA SER A 55 -5.01 49.65 -14.67
C SER A 55 -4.89 48.39 -15.53
N ILE A 56 -3.82 48.26 -16.32
CA ILE A 56 -3.57 47.07 -17.17
C ILE A 56 -3.05 45.93 -16.30
N MET A 57 -2.18 46.23 -15.33
CA MET A 57 -1.68 45.26 -14.37
C MET A 57 -2.81 44.71 -13.48
N GLN A 58 -3.73 45.57 -13.01
CA GLN A 58 -4.93 45.15 -12.28
C GLN A 58 -5.84 44.26 -13.12
N MET A 59 -6.01 44.57 -14.42
CA MET A 59 -6.81 43.76 -15.33
C MET A 59 -6.18 42.37 -15.56
N LEU A 60 -4.86 42.30 -15.72
CA LEU A 60 -4.14 41.04 -15.87
C LEU A 60 -4.19 40.18 -14.59
N GLN A 61 -4.06 40.81 -13.41
CA GLN A 61 -4.22 40.13 -12.12
C GLN A 61 -5.63 39.56 -11.96
N LEU A 62 -6.65 40.31 -12.37
CA LEU A 62 -8.04 39.85 -12.32
C LEU A 62 -8.28 38.63 -13.23
N GLN A 63 -7.69 38.62 -14.43
CA GLN A 63 -7.80 37.50 -15.36
C GLN A 63 -7.07 36.25 -14.87
N LEU A 64 -5.91 36.40 -14.25
CA LEU A 64 -5.18 35.28 -13.64
C LEU A 64 -5.96 34.69 -12.45
N GLN A 65 -6.54 35.55 -11.62
CA GLN A 65 -7.40 35.14 -10.51
C GLN A 65 -8.62 34.35 -11.01
N GLN A 66 -9.30 34.84 -12.05
CA GLN A 66 -10.45 34.15 -12.65
C GLN A 66 -10.06 32.77 -13.21
N LYS A 67 -8.89 32.65 -13.83
CA LYS A 67 -8.37 31.37 -14.35
C LYS A 67 -8.08 30.37 -13.23
N ASP A 68 -7.51 30.82 -12.12
CA ASP A 68 -7.25 29.96 -10.96
C ASP A 68 -8.54 29.55 -10.26
N ASP A 69 -9.54 30.44 -10.19
CA ASP A 69 -10.86 30.12 -9.66
C ASP A 69 -11.61 29.12 -10.54
N LEU A 70 -11.51 29.22 -11.87
CA LEU A 70 -12.03 28.23 -12.83
C LEU A 70 -11.40 26.84 -12.61
N LYS A 71 -10.07 26.75 -12.46
CA LYS A 71 -9.41 25.47 -12.15
C LYS A 71 -9.87 24.86 -10.83
N ARG A 72 -10.11 25.70 -9.81
CA ARG A 72 -10.63 25.24 -8.51
C ARG A 72 -12.06 24.71 -8.64
N ILE A 73 -12.89 25.37 -9.43
CA ILE A 73 -14.27 24.95 -9.72
C ILE A 73 -14.27 23.61 -10.48
N GLU A 74 -13.44 23.48 -11.52
CA GLU A 74 -13.28 22.22 -12.26
C GLU A 74 -12.82 21.07 -11.36
N ALA A 75 -11.82 21.30 -10.50
CA ALA A 75 -11.35 20.31 -9.54
C ALA A 75 -12.45 19.93 -8.53
N TYR A 76 -13.25 20.91 -8.08
CA TYR A 76 -14.39 20.69 -7.20
C TYR A 76 -15.49 19.85 -7.87
N HIS A 77 -15.83 20.13 -9.13
CA HIS A 77 -16.81 19.35 -9.88
C HIS A 77 -16.29 17.94 -10.22
N ALA A 78 -15.00 17.79 -10.56
CA ALA A 78 -14.38 16.49 -10.76
C ALA A 78 -14.44 15.63 -9.49
N LYS A 79 -14.16 16.24 -8.32
CA LYS A 79 -14.31 15.60 -7.01
C LYS A 79 -15.77 15.24 -6.70
N GLN A 80 -16.72 16.13 -6.97
CA GLN A 80 -18.15 15.84 -6.81
C GLN A 80 -18.62 14.72 -7.74
N ARG A 81 -18.11 14.64 -8.98
CA ARG A 81 -18.40 13.56 -9.92
C ARG A 81 -17.84 12.23 -9.39
N SER A 82 -16.60 12.17 -8.92
CA SER A 82 -16.03 10.94 -8.34
C SER A 82 -16.77 10.50 -7.07
N GLU A 83 -17.14 11.42 -6.19
CA GLU A 83 -17.94 11.16 -4.99
C GLU A 83 -19.36 10.67 -5.34
N ARG A 84 -19.99 11.21 -6.39
CA ARG A 84 -21.28 10.72 -6.89
C ARG A 84 -21.18 9.32 -7.51
N HIS A 85 -20.11 9.00 -8.23
CA HIS A 85 -19.88 7.65 -8.73
C HIS A 85 -19.72 6.64 -7.59
N LEU A 86 -19.01 7.01 -6.52
CA LEU A 86 -18.91 6.20 -5.29
C LEU A 86 -20.28 6.02 -4.61
N SER A 87 -21.13 7.05 -4.57
CA SER A 87 -22.47 6.96 -3.95
C SER A 87 -23.48 6.08 -4.71
N ARG A 88 -23.20 5.72 -5.97
CA ARG A 88 -24.08 4.91 -6.84
C ARG A 88 -23.61 3.46 -7.02
N ARG A 89 -22.41 3.11 -6.57
CA ARG A 89 -22.03 1.69 -6.42
C ARG A 89 -22.71 1.19 -5.15
N ALA A 90 -23.71 0.32 -5.28
CA ALA A 90 -24.20 -0.40 -4.11
C ALA A 90 -23.00 -1.16 -3.51
N VAL A 91 -22.64 -0.87 -2.26
CA VAL A 91 -21.55 -1.56 -1.56
C VAL A 91 -21.96 -3.03 -1.43
N GLY A 92 -21.43 -3.89 -2.30
CA GLY A 92 -21.71 -5.31 -2.21
C GLY A 92 -20.97 -5.89 -1.02
N ASN A 93 -21.70 -6.60 -0.16
CA ASN A 93 -21.15 -7.28 1.00
C ASN A 93 -21.29 -8.80 0.80
N ALA A 94 -20.20 -9.54 1.02
CA ALA A 94 -20.19 -10.99 1.02
C ALA A 94 -19.83 -11.51 2.41
N ASP A 95 -20.70 -12.32 3.00
CA ASP A 95 -20.40 -13.09 4.20
C ASP A 95 -19.89 -14.47 3.77
N VAL A 96 -18.64 -14.81 4.08
CA VAL A 96 -17.98 -16.01 3.58
C VAL A 96 -17.67 -17.00 4.70
N SER A 97 -18.10 -18.24 4.49
CA SER A 97 -17.95 -19.38 5.40
C SER A 97 -17.18 -20.56 4.78
N SER A 98 -16.78 -20.44 3.51
CA SER A 98 -15.91 -21.39 2.82
C SER A 98 -14.88 -20.68 1.96
N TRP A 99 -13.84 -21.41 1.54
CA TRP A 99 -12.82 -20.85 0.68
C TRP A 99 -13.35 -20.54 -0.73
N ASP A 100 -14.20 -21.39 -1.31
CA ASP A 100 -14.84 -21.14 -2.61
C ASP A 100 -15.69 -19.86 -2.61
N GLU A 101 -16.41 -19.59 -1.52
CA GLU A 101 -17.14 -18.33 -1.33
C GLU A 101 -16.20 -17.13 -1.25
N PHE A 102 -15.06 -17.27 -0.55
CA PHE A 102 -14.02 -16.25 -0.53
C PHE A 102 -13.43 -15.98 -1.91
N VAL A 103 -13.08 -17.02 -2.67
CA VAL A 103 -12.55 -16.89 -4.04
C VAL A 103 -13.57 -16.19 -4.94
N SER A 104 -14.83 -16.60 -4.86
CA SER A 104 -15.92 -16.00 -5.65
C SER A 104 -16.07 -14.51 -5.32
N ALA A 105 -16.16 -14.17 -4.04
CA ALA A 105 -16.30 -12.79 -3.57
C ALA A 105 -15.06 -11.92 -3.86
N ALA A 106 -13.86 -12.49 -3.80
CA ALA A 106 -12.62 -11.80 -4.11
C ALA A 106 -12.56 -11.34 -5.57
N SER A 107 -13.05 -12.16 -6.49
CA SER A 107 -13.10 -11.89 -7.93
C SER A 107 -14.35 -11.14 -8.41
N ASP A 108 -15.36 -10.94 -7.54
CA ASP A 108 -16.58 -10.24 -7.92
C ASP A 108 -16.37 -8.72 -7.83
N PRO A 109 -16.43 -7.97 -8.95
CA PRO A 109 -16.22 -6.53 -8.94
C PRO A 109 -17.37 -5.76 -8.29
N ASN A 110 -18.50 -6.40 -8.01
CA ASN A 110 -19.66 -5.78 -7.34
C ASN A 110 -19.64 -5.98 -5.82
N ILE A 111 -18.77 -6.84 -5.30
CA ILE A 111 -18.54 -6.98 -3.87
C ILE A 111 -17.40 -6.04 -3.48
N ASP A 112 -17.64 -5.09 -2.59
CA ASP A 112 -16.59 -4.20 -2.07
C ASP A 112 -16.11 -4.66 -0.68
N THR A 113 -16.95 -5.41 0.07
CA THR A 113 -16.61 -5.89 1.42
C THR A 113 -16.81 -7.40 1.55
N ILE A 114 -15.81 -8.09 2.10
CA ILE A 114 -15.83 -9.51 2.42
C ILE A 114 -15.72 -9.66 3.94
N ASN A 115 -16.65 -10.37 4.56
CA ASN A 115 -16.67 -10.64 5.99
C ASN A 115 -16.46 -12.13 6.22
N LEU A 116 -15.35 -12.50 6.87
CA LEU A 116 -15.15 -13.88 7.31
C LEU A 116 -16.16 -14.22 8.41
N LYS A 117 -16.74 -15.43 8.33
CA LYS A 117 -17.64 -16.01 9.34
C LYS A 117 -17.08 -17.27 10.00
N THR A 118 -15.98 -17.78 9.49
CA THR A 118 -15.24 -18.91 10.02
C THR A 118 -13.79 -18.82 9.57
N ASP A 119 -12.92 -19.59 10.22
CA ASP A 119 -11.56 -19.82 9.72
C ASP A 119 -11.62 -20.48 8.35
N LEU A 120 -10.87 -19.94 7.39
CA LEU A 120 -10.79 -20.49 6.03
C LEU A 120 -9.42 -21.11 5.81
N GLN A 121 -9.41 -22.26 5.14
CA GLN A 121 -8.20 -22.90 4.64
C GLN A 121 -8.24 -22.89 3.12
N ALA A 122 -7.18 -22.37 2.50
CA ALA A 122 -7.09 -22.32 1.05
C ALA A 122 -7.07 -23.72 0.45
N ASP A 123 -7.99 -24.01 -0.46
CA ASP A 123 -7.95 -25.20 -1.33
C ASP A 123 -7.36 -24.88 -2.72
N SER A 124 -7.37 -23.61 -3.10
CA SER A 124 -6.97 -23.03 -4.40
C SER A 124 -6.36 -21.63 -4.20
N SER A 125 -5.79 -21.04 -5.25
CA SER A 125 -5.38 -19.62 -5.22
C SER A 125 -6.59 -18.71 -5.46
N ALA A 126 -6.56 -17.50 -4.90
CA ALA A 126 -7.58 -16.48 -5.11
C ALA A 126 -6.99 -15.27 -5.85
N THR A 127 -7.83 -14.52 -6.56
CA THR A 127 -7.45 -13.26 -7.22
C THR A 127 -8.43 -12.17 -6.84
N ILE A 128 -7.91 -11.02 -6.41
CA ILE A 128 -8.64 -9.79 -6.15
C ILE A 128 -8.31 -8.80 -7.28
N ASP A 129 -9.32 -8.39 -8.04
CA ASP A 129 -9.17 -7.55 -9.24
C ASP A 129 -9.82 -6.16 -9.10
N SER A 130 -10.24 -5.80 -7.89
CA SER A 130 -10.99 -4.58 -7.60
C SER A 130 -10.78 -4.14 -6.15
N ASP A 131 -11.22 -2.94 -5.80
CA ASP A 131 -11.15 -2.45 -4.42
C ASP A 131 -11.91 -3.41 -3.48
N LYS A 132 -11.28 -3.75 -2.35
CA LYS A 132 -11.86 -4.69 -1.37
C LYS A 132 -11.52 -4.30 0.06
N ILE A 133 -12.48 -4.45 0.95
CA ILE A 133 -12.29 -4.48 2.40
C ILE A 133 -12.53 -5.92 2.86
N ILE A 134 -11.52 -6.55 3.46
CA ILE A 134 -11.62 -7.90 4.00
C ILE A 134 -11.62 -7.81 5.53
N ASN A 135 -12.78 -8.04 6.13
CA ASN A 135 -13.00 -8.07 7.56
C ASN A 135 -12.80 -9.49 8.07
N PHE A 136 -11.74 -9.70 8.85
CA PHE A 136 -11.44 -11.03 9.40
C PHE A 136 -12.34 -11.40 10.57
N ASN A 137 -12.94 -10.43 11.27
CA ASN A 137 -13.90 -10.66 12.36
C ASN A 137 -13.41 -11.65 13.46
N GLY A 138 -12.09 -11.72 13.67
CA GLY A 138 -11.48 -12.67 14.61
C GLY A 138 -11.20 -14.06 14.05
N PHE A 139 -11.53 -14.31 12.79
CA PHE A 139 -11.20 -15.55 12.07
C PHE A 139 -9.85 -15.43 11.34
N LYS A 140 -9.38 -16.56 10.83
CA LYS A 140 -8.07 -16.73 10.19
C LYS A 140 -8.18 -17.17 8.72
N LEU A 141 -7.22 -16.73 7.90
CA LEU A 141 -6.91 -17.35 6.60
C LEU A 141 -5.65 -18.23 6.72
N SER A 142 -5.78 -19.50 6.37
CA SER A 142 -4.66 -20.47 6.33
C SER A 142 -4.34 -20.81 4.87
N VAL A 143 -3.21 -20.36 4.35
CA VAL A 143 -2.92 -20.44 2.90
C VAL A 143 -2.08 -21.67 2.56
N ASN A 144 -0.82 -21.71 3.00
CA ASN A 144 0.09 -22.85 2.75
C ASN A 144 0.46 -23.60 4.03
N ILE A 145 -0.53 -24.08 4.78
CA ILE A 145 -0.29 -24.87 6.01
C ILE A 145 -0.01 -26.36 5.77
N THR A 146 -0.11 -26.82 4.52
CA THR A 146 0.19 -28.20 4.13
C THR A 146 1.46 -28.23 3.30
N ALA A 147 2.33 -29.23 3.52
CA ALA A 147 3.53 -29.41 2.72
C ALA A 147 3.21 -29.51 1.22
N ASN A 148 4.05 -28.90 0.39
CA ASN A 148 3.94 -28.90 -1.09
C ASN A 148 2.69 -28.23 -1.68
N THR A 149 1.89 -27.49 -0.90
CA THR A 149 0.89 -26.58 -1.47
C THR A 149 1.54 -25.27 -1.90
N LYS A 150 1.13 -24.74 -3.05
CA LYS A 150 1.57 -23.44 -3.57
C LYS A 150 0.34 -22.60 -3.92
N LYS A 151 -0.27 -22.01 -2.89
CA LYS A 151 -1.46 -21.17 -2.98
C LYS A 151 -1.09 -19.74 -2.61
N THR A 152 -1.79 -18.77 -3.17
CA THR A 152 -1.61 -17.35 -2.86
C THR A 152 -2.92 -16.62 -3.08
N VAL A 153 -3.10 -15.48 -2.41
CA VAL A 153 -4.09 -14.47 -2.75
C VAL A 153 -3.39 -13.39 -3.58
N THR A 154 -3.72 -13.34 -4.87
CA THR A 154 -3.13 -12.36 -5.80
C THR A 154 -3.94 -11.08 -5.79
N ILE A 155 -3.29 -9.95 -5.52
CA ILE A 155 -3.88 -8.62 -5.72
C ILE A 155 -3.51 -8.18 -7.14
N ALA A 156 -4.43 -8.41 -8.07
CA ALA A 156 -4.29 -8.05 -9.48
C ALA A 156 -4.48 -6.54 -9.71
N SER A 157 -5.44 -5.95 -9.02
CA SER A 157 -5.74 -4.52 -9.07
C SER A 157 -6.56 -4.09 -7.86
N GLY A 158 -6.74 -2.77 -7.70
CA GLY A 158 -7.55 -2.17 -6.64
C GLY A 158 -6.79 -1.94 -5.32
N ASN A 159 -7.41 -1.19 -4.44
CA ASN A 159 -6.93 -0.90 -3.10
C ASN A 159 -7.57 -1.91 -2.14
N VAL A 160 -6.76 -2.85 -1.66
CA VAL A 160 -7.22 -3.91 -0.75
C VAL A 160 -6.89 -3.53 0.68
N LYS A 161 -7.88 -3.55 1.56
CA LYS A 161 -7.73 -3.32 2.99
C LYS A 161 -8.03 -4.60 3.77
N LEU A 162 -7.06 -5.06 4.55
CA LEU A 162 -7.25 -6.13 5.53
C LEU A 162 -7.52 -5.52 6.91
N VAL A 163 -8.65 -5.89 7.52
CA VAL A 163 -9.07 -5.39 8.83
C VAL A 163 -8.88 -6.48 9.88
N SER A 164 -7.95 -6.23 10.80
CA SER A 164 -7.49 -7.13 11.86
C SER A 164 -7.15 -8.56 11.37
N PRO A 165 -6.26 -8.69 10.37
CA PRO A 165 -6.01 -9.99 9.74
C PRO A 165 -5.30 -10.98 10.66
N THR A 166 -5.79 -12.21 10.69
CA THR A 166 -5.03 -13.37 11.16
C THR A 166 -4.68 -14.25 9.97
N VAL A 167 -3.39 -14.33 9.61
CA VAL A 167 -2.91 -15.03 8.41
C VAL A 167 -1.83 -16.03 8.78
N GLU A 168 -2.08 -17.29 8.42
CA GLU A 168 -1.12 -18.37 8.60
C GLU A 168 -0.64 -18.89 7.25
N ASN A 169 0.66 -18.70 6.98
CA ASN A 169 1.28 -19.11 5.73
C ASN A 169 2.61 -19.82 5.98
N LYS A 170 2.54 -20.97 6.65
CA LYS A 170 3.72 -21.74 7.02
C LYS A 170 3.47 -23.25 6.83
N PRO A 171 4.14 -23.90 5.86
CA PRO A 171 4.07 -25.34 5.77
C PRO A 171 4.95 -25.98 6.86
N PRO A 172 4.63 -27.21 7.29
CA PRO A 172 5.41 -27.92 8.29
C PRO A 172 6.82 -28.21 7.78
N LYS A 173 7.84 -27.49 8.31
CA LYS A 173 9.29 -27.78 8.23
C LYS A 173 9.77 -28.45 6.92
N VAL A 174 9.43 -27.92 5.75
CA VAL A 174 9.99 -28.38 4.47
C VAL A 174 10.91 -27.30 3.90
N LYS A 175 12.10 -27.70 3.45
CA LYS A 175 13.11 -26.85 2.77
C LYS A 175 12.68 -26.47 1.34
N THR A 176 11.42 -26.10 1.13
CA THR A 176 10.89 -25.71 -0.19
C THR A 176 10.37 -24.28 -0.12
N SER A 177 10.59 -23.51 -1.20
CA SER A 177 10.09 -22.14 -1.27
C SER A 177 8.56 -22.15 -1.20
N THR A 178 8.04 -21.55 -0.12
CA THR A 178 6.60 -21.34 0.07
C THR A 178 6.26 -20.00 -0.58
N PRO A 179 5.23 -19.92 -1.43
CA PRO A 179 4.79 -18.61 -1.90
C PRO A 179 4.25 -17.78 -0.73
N SER A 180 4.40 -16.46 -0.81
CA SER A 180 3.78 -15.55 0.17
C SER A 180 2.26 -15.69 0.18
N ALA A 181 1.63 -15.40 1.32
CA ALA A 181 0.18 -15.45 1.46
C ALA A 181 -0.52 -14.50 0.48
N PHE A 182 0.06 -13.31 0.30
CA PHE A 182 -0.37 -12.29 -0.64
C PHE A 182 0.73 -11.99 -1.64
N THR A 183 0.38 -12.01 -2.93
CA THR A 183 1.27 -11.63 -4.02
C THR A 183 0.69 -10.45 -4.77
N PHE A 184 1.52 -9.47 -5.09
CA PHE A 184 1.07 -8.23 -5.69
C PHE A 184 1.37 -8.17 -7.20
N GLN A 185 0.35 -7.87 -7.98
CA GLN A 185 0.43 -7.60 -9.43
C GLN A 185 0.02 -6.17 -9.81
N GLY A 186 -0.88 -5.54 -9.04
CA GLY A 186 -1.29 -4.14 -9.22
C GLY A 186 -2.14 -3.63 -8.05
N GLY A 187 -2.30 -2.30 -7.90
CA GLY A 187 -3.12 -1.69 -6.84
C GLY A 187 -2.38 -1.28 -5.55
N SER A 188 -2.94 -1.58 -4.37
CA SER A 188 -2.27 -1.41 -3.07
C SER A 188 -2.80 -2.38 -2.00
N LEU A 189 -2.02 -2.64 -0.95
CA LEU A 189 -2.44 -3.42 0.22
C LEU A 189 -2.29 -2.59 1.50
N THR A 190 -3.36 -2.45 2.26
CA THR A 190 -3.38 -1.80 3.57
C THR A 190 -3.79 -2.78 4.66
N VAL A 191 -3.02 -2.85 5.74
CA VAL A 191 -3.32 -3.64 6.94
C VAL A 191 -3.65 -2.70 8.09
N THR A 192 -4.76 -2.96 8.78
CA THR A 192 -5.26 -2.13 9.89
C THR A 192 -5.72 -2.98 11.07
N GLY A 193 -5.79 -2.40 12.27
CA GLY A 193 -6.26 -3.10 13.47
C GLY A 193 -5.27 -4.13 14.00
N ASN A 194 -5.76 -5.15 14.70
CA ASN A 194 -4.90 -6.16 15.34
C ASN A 194 -4.56 -7.26 14.33
N ALA A 195 -3.32 -7.30 13.85
CA ALA A 195 -2.85 -8.27 12.88
C ALA A 195 -1.96 -9.34 13.53
N GLN A 196 -2.18 -10.60 13.16
CA GLN A 196 -1.33 -11.74 13.53
C GLN A 196 -0.93 -12.48 12.26
N ILE A 197 0.36 -12.47 11.94
CA ILE A 197 0.87 -12.93 10.66
C ILE A 197 2.01 -13.90 10.91
N SER A 198 1.90 -15.12 10.36
CA SER A 198 2.97 -16.11 10.46
C SER A 198 3.42 -16.63 9.10
N GLY A 199 4.73 -16.77 8.94
CA GLY A 199 5.38 -17.16 7.68
C GLY A 199 5.50 -16.02 6.68
N ASP A 200 5.67 -16.36 5.40
CA ASP A 200 5.90 -15.38 4.33
C ASP A 200 4.57 -14.67 4.00
N PHE A 201 4.46 -13.38 4.26
CA PHE A 201 3.19 -12.66 4.20
C PHE A 201 2.93 -12.02 2.85
N PHE A 202 3.86 -11.19 2.38
CA PHE A 202 3.67 -10.36 1.21
C PHE A 202 4.87 -10.45 0.28
N SER A 203 4.60 -10.62 -1.01
CA SER A 203 5.61 -10.43 -2.04
C SER A 203 5.13 -9.61 -3.24
N SER A 204 6.04 -8.82 -3.79
CA SER A 204 5.90 -8.14 -5.07
C SER A 204 7.12 -8.44 -5.93
N THR A 205 6.92 -8.74 -7.22
CA THR A 205 8.00 -9.01 -8.17
C THR A 205 7.66 -8.33 -9.50
N ASN A 206 8.53 -7.43 -9.97
CA ASN A 206 8.33 -6.68 -11.22
C ASN A 206 7.00 -5.90 -11.30
N THR A 207 6.45 -5.48 -10.15
CA THR A 207 5.17 -4.78 -10.05
C THR A 207 5.29 -3.62 -9.06
N PRO A 208 4.65 -2.45 -9.31
CA PRO A 208 4.68 -1.32 -8.39
C PRO A 208 3.79 -1.58 -7.18
N GLY A 209 4.35 -2.20 -6.13
CA GLY A 209 3.60 -2.59 -4.93
C GLY A 209 3.74 -1.62 -3.77
N ASP A 210 2.60 -1.16 -3.24
CA ASP A 210 2.53 -0.40 -2.00
C ASP A 210 1.89 -1.25 -0.89
N LEU A 211 2.63 -1.45 0.19
CA LEU A 211 2.16 -2.10 1.42
C LEU A 211 2.13 -1.08 2.55
N THR A 212 0.96 -0.86 3.14
CA THR A 212 0.79 0.08 4.25
C THR A 212 0.27 -0.62 5.49
N PHE A 213 0.93 -0.43 6.62
CA PHE A 213 0.37 -0.69 7.95
C PHE A 213 -0.11 0.65 8.50
N GLN A 214 -1.41 0.77 8.76
CA GLN A 214 -2.02 2.00 9.21
C GLN A 214 -2.92 1.72 10.42
N ASP A 215 -2.71 2.45 11.52
CA ASP A 215 -3.45 2.24 12.76
C ASP A 215 -3.45 0.75 13.18
N ALA A 216 -2.33 0.07 12.96
CA ALA A 216 -2.20 -1.37 13.11
C ALA A 216 -1.38 -1.72 14.36
N THR A 217 -1.80 -2.77 15.05
CA THR A 217 -0.93 -3.50 15.98
C THR A 217 -0.65 -4.86 15.36
N ALA A 218 0.52 -5.02 14.73
CA ALA A 218 0.87 -6.22 13.98
C ALA A 218 1.94 -7.04 14.70
N TYR A 219 1.68 -8.34 14.81
CA TYR A 219 2.63 -9.33 15.31
C TYR A 219 3.03 -10.25 14.17
N PHE A 220 4.33 -10.34 13.91
CA PHE A 220 4.87 -11.24 12.92
C PHE A 220 5.70 -12.35 13.56
N TYR A 221 5.53 -13.57 13.05
CA TYR A 221 6.33 -14.71 13.45
C TYR A 221 6.78 -15.55 12.25
N ASN A 222 8.08 -15.65 12.02
CA ASN A 222 8.62 -16.55 11.00
C ASN A 222 9.93 -17.20 11.47
N ASP A 223 9.86 -18.48 11.79
CA ASP A 223 10.98 -19.33 12.21
C ASP A 223 11.50 -20.21 11.05
N ILE A 224 11.10 -19.92 9.81
CA ILE A 224 11.71 -20.54 8.65
C ILE A 224 13.09 -19.90 8.46
N CYS A 225 14.12 -20.68 8.74
CA CYS A 225 15.51 -20.29 8.53
C CYS A 225 15.74 -20.00 7.04
N PRO A 226 16.04 -18.75 6.64
CA PRO A 226 16.54 -18.48 5.29
C PRO A 226 17.85 -19.24 5.07
N TRP A 227 18.14 -19.61 3.82
CA TRP A 227 19.36 -20.32 3.45
C TRP A 227 20.61 -19.53 3.87
N ASP A 228 21.76 -20.20 3.98
CA ASP A 228 23.01 -19.63 4.49
C ASP A 228 23.49 -18.36 3.76
N TYR A 229 22.93 -18.01 2.59
CA TYR A 229 23.30 -16.85 1.75
C TYR A 229 22.11 -15.99 1.30
N LEU A 230 22.27 -14.65 1.31
CA LEU A 230 21.29 -13.70 0.74
C LEU A 230 21.27 -13.81 -0.79
N GLY A 231 20.57 -14.83 -1.30
CA GLY A 231 20.29 -14.97 -2.73
C GLY A 231 19.32 -13.90 -3.24
N GLY A 232 19.22 -13.74 -4.56
CA GLY A 232 18.36 -12.72 -5.19
C GLY A 232 16.84 -12.91 -5.01
N LYS A 233 16.39 -13.92 -4.26
CA LYS A 233 14.98 -14.34 -4.16
C LYS A 233 14.26 -13.93 -2.86
N GLY A 234 14.97 -13.41 -1.85
CA GLY A 234 14.34 -13.02 -0.58
C GLY A 234 13.72 -14.19 0.20
N ASP A 235 14.21 -15.42 -0.04
CA ASP A 235 13.70 -16.64 0.60
C ASP A 235 13.73 -16.50 2.13
N GLY A 236 12.58 -16.72 2.78
CA GLY A 236 12.44 -16.64 4.25
C GLY A 236 12.18 -15.25 4.83
N SER A 237 11.93 -14.23 4.00
CA SER A 237 11.44 -12.93 4.45
C SER A 237 9.93 -12.91 4.65
N ILE A 238 9.45 -12.24 5.70
CA ILE A 238 8.00 -11.99 5.86
C ILE A 238 7.50 -11.11 4.71
N ILE A 239 8.26 -10.09 4.34
CA ILE A 239 7.93 -9.16 3.27
C ILE A 239 9.07 -9.12 2.27
N SER A 240 8.78 -9.38 1.00
CA SER A 240 9.74 -9.19 -0.09
C SER A 240 9.20 -8.28 -1.19
N MET A 241 10.02 -7.36 -1.67
CA MET A 241 9.73 -6.61 -2.90
C MET A 241 10.95 -6.71 -3.79
N THR A 242 10.79 -7.36 -4.93
CA THR A 242 11.89 -7.72 -5.84
C THR A 242 11.62 -7.25 -7.27
N GLY A 243 12.62 -7.37 -8.14
CA GLY A 243 12.46 -7.12 -9.56
C GLY A 243 12.41 -5.64 -9.94
N SER A 244 11.98 -5.38 -11.18
CA SER A 244 12.29 -4.13 -11.87
C SER A 244 11.26 -3.00 -11.71
N SER A 245 10.64 -2.89 -10.53
CA SER A 245 9.56 -1.93 -10.27
C SER A 245 9.70 -1.24 -8.92
N ALA A 246 9.22 0.00 -8.84
CA ALA A 246 9.20 0.75 -7.59
C ALA A 246 8.32 0.01 -6.56
N GLY A 247 8.48 0.34 -5.29
CA GLY A 247 7.60 -0.18 -4.25
C GLY A 247 7.84 0.55 -2.95
N SER A 248 6.79 0.67 -2.15
CA SER A 248 6.89 1.33 -0.85
C SER A 248 6.26 0.50 0.25
N ILE A 249 6.95 0.44 1.39
CA ILE A 249 6.38 -0.02 2.65
C ILE A 249 6.17 1.20 3.53
N LYS A 250 4.96 1.39 4.04
CA LYS A 250 4.62 2.49 4.95
C LYS A 250 4.12 1.91 6.27
N ILE A 251 4.60 2.45 7.38
CA ILE A 251 4.16 2.11 8.73
C ILE A 251 3.76 3.42 9.39
N LEU A 252 2.45 3.62 9.53
CA LEU A 252 1.81 4.87 9.93
C LEU A 252 0.98 4.64 11.19
N ASN A 253 1.26 5.38 12.26
CA ASN A 253 0.58 5.26 13.56
C ASN A 253 0.39 3.81 14.02
N SER A 254 1.43 2.99 13.86
CA SER A 254 1.34 1.54 14.02
C SER A 254 2.38 1.01 15.00
N THR A 255 2.03 -0.07 15.69
CA THR A 255 2.95 -0.85 16.51
C THR A 255 3.23 -2.18 15.82
N ILE A 256 4.50 -2.45 15.49
CA ILE A 256 4.96 -3.66 14.84
C ILE A 256 5.88 -4.44 15.77
N ASN A 257 5.53 -5.70 16.03
CA ASN A 257 6.38 -6.65 16.74
C ASN A 257 6.78 -7.75 15.77
N ASP A 258 7.99 -7.65 15.25
CA ASP A 258 8.60 -8.64 14.37
C ASP A 258 9.41 -9.64 15.20
N ASN A 259 9.06 -10.92 15.11
CA ASN A 259 9.86 -12.02 15.63
C ASN A 259 10.17 -13.03 14.52
N SER A 260 11.14 -12.69 13.68
CA SER A 260 11.49 -13.47 12.49
C SER A 260 12.99 -13.54 12.25
N TYR A 261 13.39 -14.49 11.40
CA TYR A 261 14.76 -14.50 10.88
C TYR A 261 14.99 -13.40 9.83
N GLY A 262 14.07 -13.23 8.87
CA GLY A 262 14.10 -12.12 7.91
C GLY A 262 12.79 -11.34 7.90
N PHE A 263 12.84 -10.03 8.17
CA PHE A 263 11.64 -9.20 8.13
C PHE A 263 11.36 -8.65 6.72
N ILE A 264 12.21 -7.73 6.22
CA ILE A 264 12.01 -7.08 4.92
C ILE A 264 13.19 -7.32 3.97
N PHE A 265 12.90 -7.79 2.76
CA PHE A 265 13.88 -7.96 1.69
C PHE A 265 13.54 -7.11 0.47
N PHE A 266 14.51 -6.30 0.01
CA PHE A 266 14.40 -5.46 -1.18
C PHE A 266 15.41 -5.88 -2.25
N SER A 267 14.98 -6.04 -3.51
CA SER A 267 15.90 -6.26 -4.63
C SER A 267 15.43 -5.66 -5.95
N GLY A 268 16.38 -5.39 -6.86
CA GLY A 268 16.11 -4.85 -8.19
C GLY A 268 16.05 -3.33 -8.27
N VAL A 269 15.93 -2.81 -9.49
CA VAL A 269 15.80 -1.37 -9.84
C VAL A 269 14.42 -1.08 -10.39
N PRO A 270 13.75 0.04 -10.12
CA PRO A 270 14.23 1.25 -9.47
C PRO A 270 14.22 1.15 -7.93
N HIS A 271 14.56 2.27 -7.27
CA HIS A 271 14.58 2.40 -5.82
C HIS A 271 13.27 1.93 -5.16
N LYS A 272 13.42 1.26 -4.03
CA LYS A 272 12.31 0.92 -3.13
C LYS A 272 12.41 1.76 -1.87
N SER A 273 11.30 1.98 -1.18
CA SER A 273 11.26 2.84 -0.01
C SER A 273 10.57 2.19 1.17
N MET A 274 11.02 2.54 2.37
CA MET A 274 10.38 2.23 3.63
C MET A 274 10.21 3.53 4.42
N LEU A 275 8.97 3.85 4.78
CA LEU A 275 8.62 5.00 5.60
C LEU A 275 8.02 4.51 6.92
N ILE A 276 8.54 5.04 8.02
CA ILE A 276 8.02 4.84 9.37
C ILE A 276 7.69 6.24 9.91
N ASP A 277 6.42 6.49 10.18
CA ASP A 277 5.93 7.83 10.53
C ASP A 277 4.77 7.76 11.54
N ASP A 278 4.27 8.93 11.93
CA ASP A 278 3.07 9.11 12.75
C ASP A 278 3.15 8.42 14.13
N ASN A 279 4.30 8.53 14.80
CA ASN A 279 4.56 7.94 16.13
C ASN A 279 4.53 6.41 16.15
N SER A 280 4.93 5.78 15.04
CA SER A 280 4.99 4.33 14.93
C SER A 280 6.09 3.73 15.81
N LYS A 281 5.86 2.51 16.30
CA LYS A 281 6.81 1.76 17.11
C LYS A 281 7.09 0.42 16.47
N ILE A 282 8.36 0.09 16.31
CA ILE A 282 8.79 -1.20 15.77
C ILE A 282 9.76 -1.85 16.75
N THR A 283 9.49 -3.10 17.11
CA THR A 283 10.44 -3.96 17.81
C THR A 283 10.69 -5.18 16.93
N SER A 284 11.95 -5.43 16.60
CA SER A 284 12.36 -6.54 15.72
C SER A 284 13.38 -7.41 16.43
N THR A 285 12.99 -8.65 16.74
CA THR A 285 13.78 -9.67 17.45
C THR A 285 13.93 -10.93 16.61
N GLN A 286 14.82 -11.84 16.99
CA GLN A 286 14.92 -13.17 16.36
C GLN A 286 14.22 -14.26 17.20
N PRO A 287 13.61 -15.29 16.57
CA PRO A 287 12.88 -16.35 17.26
C PRO A 287 13.70 -17.14 18.27
N ASP A 288 14.98 -17.39 17.98
CA ASP A 288 15.92 -18.10 18.85
C ASP A 288 17.19 -17.28 19.02
N VAL A 289 17.39 -16.71 20.21
CA VAL A 289 18.55 -15.88 20.56
C VAL A 289 19.89 -16.64 20.56
N ASN A 290 19.86 -17.98 20.56
CA ASN A 290 21.04 -18.83 20.57
C ASN A 290 21.41 -19.37 19.19
N ALA A 291 20.52 -19.25 18.21
CA ALA A 291 20.83 -19.62 16.83
C ALA A 291 21.77 -18.56 16.23
N THR A 292 22.88 -19.01 15.64
CA THR A 292 23.94 -18.12 15.09
C THR A 292 24.32 -18.42 13.64
N ASP A 293 23.84 -19.53 13.08
CA ASP A 293 24.29 -20.07 11.79
C ASP A 293 23.29 -19.76 10.65
N SER A 294 22.45 -18.74 10.80
CA SER A 294 21.34 -18.47 9.87
C SER A 294 21.19 -16.97 9.65
N LEU A 295 20.77 -16.50 8.47
CA LEU A 295 20.71 -15.05 8.21
C LEU A 295 19.63 -14.34 9.03
N TYR A 296 20.04 -13.32 9.79
CA TYR A 296 19.14 -12.48 10.58
C TYR A 296 19.17 -11.03 10.12
N TYR A 297 18.02 -10.47 9.75
CA TYR A 297 17.94 -9.08 9.32
C TYR A 297 16.55 -8.46 9.56
N PHE A 298 16.56 -7.18 9.91
CA PHE A 298 15.39 -6.31 9.87
C PHE A 298 15.11 -5.87 8.43
N VAL A 299 16.11 -5.33 7.74
CA VAL A 299 16.00 -4.95 6.33
C VAL A 299 17.29 -5.31 5.58
N ALA A 300 17.15 -5.95 4.42
CA ALA A 300 18.28 -6.37 3.61
C ALA A 300 18.07 -6.15 2.11
N THR A 301 19.18 -5.93 1.39
CA THR A 301 19.29 -6.00 -0.08
C THR A 301 20.25 -7.11 -0.50
N PRO A 302 20.14 -7.68 -1.73
CA PRO A 302 21.07 -8.71 -2.20
C PRO A 302 22.52 -8.19 -2.23
N GLN A 303 23.46 -9.12 -2.16
CA GLN A 303 24.89 -8.83 -2.06
C GLN A 303 25.51 -8.28 -3.35
N ASP A 304 24.87 -8.36 -4.52
CA ASP A 304 25.54 -7.96 -5.77
C ASP A 304 25.45 -6.45 -6.02
N HIS A 305 26.62 -5.83 -6.16
CA HIS A 305 26.86 -4.38 -6.11
C HIS A 305 27.10 -3.84 -7.52
N ARG A 306 26.68 -2.59 -7.79
CA ARG A 306 26.95 -1.77 -9.01
C ARG A 306 25.79 -1.68 -10.02
N VAL A 307 24.60 -1.35 -9.55
CA VAL A 307 23.56 -0.86 -10.46
C VAL A 307 23.21 0.58 -10.07
N ASP A 308 23.49 1.52 -10.97
CA ASP A 308 23.05 2.91 -10.82
C ASP A 308 21.52 2.95 -10.78
N GLY A 309 20.94 3.65 -9.81
CA GLY A 309 19.50 3.63 -9.57
C GLY A 309 18.99 2.38 -8.84
N ALA A 310 19.88 1.53 -8.30
CA ALA A 310 19.53 0.61 -7.22
C ALA A 310 19.77 1.27 -5.86
N GLY A 311 18.87 1.02 -4.92
CA GLY A 311 18.98 1.49 -3.55
C GLY A 311 17.67 1.40 -2.79
N VAL A 312 17.76 1.55 -1.47
CA VAL A 312 16.61 1.62 -0.57
C VAL A 312 16.63 2.96 0.15
N GLU A 313 15.50 3.66 0.18
CA GLU A 313 15.30 4.80 1.08
C GLU A 313 14.55 4.34 2.33
N LEU A 314 15.25 4.26 3.47
CA LEU A 314 14.67 4.07 4.78
C LEU A 314 14.50 5.44 5.46
N THR A 315 13.27 5.82 5.75
CA THR A 315 12.95 7.10 6.39
C THR A 315 12.15 6.88 7.66
N ILE A 316 12.64 7.40 8.78
CA ILE A 316 11.97 7.39 10.08
C ILE A 316 11.67 8.84 10.46
N LYS A 317 10.40 9.13 10.71
CA LYS A 317 9.88 10.48 10.96
C LYS A 317 9.09 10.58 12.25
N GLY A 318 8.95 11.82 12.72
CA GLY A 318 8.20 12.17 13.93
C GLY A 318 8.81 11.52 15.17
N HIS A 319 7.98 11.27 16.20
CA HIS A 319 8.39 10.54 17.40
C HIS A 319 8.28 9.02 17.23
N SER A 320 8.59 8.52 16.03
CA SER A 320 8.61 7.08 15.75
C SER A 320 9.90 6.44 16.29
N ALA A 321 9.79 5.21 16.77
CA ALA A 321 10.90 4.48 17.37
C ALA A 321 11.07 3.09 16.75
N VAL A 322 12.29 2.74 16.42
CA VAL A 322 12.66 1.42 15.88
C VAL A 322 13.74 0.81 16.77
N THR A 323 13.44 -0.33 17.38
CA THR A 323 14.39 -1.11 18.18
C THR A 323 14.64 -2.46 17.51
N ILE A 324 15.90 -2.72 17.17
CA ILE A 324 16.32 -3.95 16.50
C ILE A 324 17.27 -4.69 17.41
N ASN A 325 16.96 -5.95 17.70
CA ASN A 325 17.80 -6.86 18.47
C ASN A 325 17.89 -8.21 17.75
N LYS A 326 18.81 -8.29 16.79
CA LYS A 326 19.13 -9.51 16.03
C LYS A 326 20.64 -9.70 16.00
N ALA A 327 21.09 -10.94 16.19
CA ALA A 327 22.49 -11.33 16.15
C ALA A 327 23.07 -11.19 14.72
N PRO A 328 24.39 -10.93 14.58
CA PRO A 328 25.03 -10.83 13.30
C PRO A 328 25.35 -12.23 12.77
N THR A 329 25.36 -12.39 11.44
CA THR A 329 25.49 -13.70 10.78
C THR A 329 26.53 -13.63 9.67
N TYR A 330 27.06 -14.77 9.23
CA TYR A 330 28.27 -14.85 8.38
C TYR A 330 28.23 -13.97 7.12
N ASP A 331 27.09 -13.89 6.43
CA ASP A 331 26.93 -13.02 5.25
C ASP A 331 26.33 -11.64 5.57
N ILE A 332 25.79 -11.43 6.77
CA ILE A 332 25.17 -10.17 7.19
C ILE A 332 25.76 -9.76 8.55
N CYS A 333 26.87 -9.01 8.52
CA CYS A 333 27.54 -8.50 9.72
C CYS A 333 26.72 -7.44 10.51
N ALA A 334 25.46 -7.20 10.14
CA ALA A 334 24.57 -6.24 10.80
C ALA A 334 23.08 -6.53 10.50
N PRO A 335 22.14 -6.30 11.45
CA PRO A 335 20.70 -6.47 11.21
C PRO A 335 20.11 -5.59 10.09
N ILE A 336 20.86 -4.59 9.62
CA ILE A 336 20.52 -3.72 8.49
C ILE A 336 21.65 -3.86 7.46
N LYS A 337 21.31 -4.32 6.25
CA LYS A 337 22.27 -4.46 5.14
C LYS A 337 21.70 -3.86 3.86
N LEU A 338 22.15 -2.66 3.51
CA LEU A 338 21.65 -1.92 2.34
C LEU A 338 22.79 -1.61 1.37
N PHE A 339 22.60 -1.91 0.08
CA PHE A 339 23.53 -1.62 -1.01
C PHE A 339 22.86 -0.89 -2.16
N GLY A 340 23.68 -0.21 -2.98
CA GLY A 340 23.25 0.52 -4.18
C GLY A 340 23.48 2.02 -4.03
N GLY A 341 23.85 2.69 -5.14
CA GLY A 341 24.21 4.12 -5.14
C GLY A 341 23.07 5.06 -4.71
N GLY A 342 21.85 4.53 -4.70
CA GLY A 342 20.62 5.20 -4.30
C GLY A 342 20.20 5.05 -2.84
N THR A 343 20.98 4.34 -2.03
CA THR A 343 20.61 4.00 -0.65
C THR A 343 20.67 5.22 0.25
N LYS A 344 19.64 5.41 1.08
CA LYS A 344 19.53 6.53 2.01
C LYS A 344 18.85 6.09 3.30
N ILE A 345 19.42 6.49 4.43
CA ILE A 345 18.78 6.38 5.75
C ILE A 345 18.56 7.80 6.26
N SER A 346 17.31 8.15 6.57
CA SER A 346 16.92 9.47 7.07
C SER A 346 16.19 9.35 8.40
N LEU A 347 16.63 10.11 9.40
CA LEU A 347 15.99 10.23 10.71
C LEU A 347 15.56 11.69 10.89
N SER A 348 14.30 11.95 11.22
CA SER A 348 13.85 13.30 11.58
C SER A 348 14.13 13.60 13.07
N GLU A 349 14.02 14.87 13.43
CA GLU A 349 13.98 15.27 14.85
C GLU A 349 12.90 14.47 15.59
N GLY A 350 13.24 13.98 16.79
CA GLY A 350 12.36 13.19 17.65
C GLY A 350 12.29 11.70 17.33
N SER A 351 12.83 11.24 16.19
CA SER A 351 12.83 9.82 15.84
C SER A 351 13.99 9.06 16.50
N ASP A 352 13.79 7.77 16.77
CA ASP A 352 14.79 6.89 17.37
C ASP A 352 15.03 5.62 16.54
N LEU A 353 16.30 5.26 16.39
CA LEU A 353 16.77 4.04 15.77
C LEU A 353 17.83 3.41 16.67
N ASP A 354 17.40 2.44 17.48
CA ASP A 354 18.26 1.64 18.34
C ASP A 354 18.56 0.29 17.68
N VAL A 355 19.84 0.02 17.43
CA VAL A 355 20.31 -1.21 16.81
C VAL A 355 21.26 -1.90 17.78
N THR A 356 20.78 -2.94 18.43
CA THR A 356 21.59 -3.82 19.26
C THR A 356 22.03 -5.03 18.45
N ASN A 357 23.34 -5.21 18.39
CA ASN A 357 23.97 -6.37 17.77
C ASN A 357 24.55 -7.26 18.89
N PRO A 358 23.77 -8.21 19.46
CA PRO A 358 24.26 -9.06 20.54
C PRO A 358 25.48 -9.85 20.05
N ALA A 359 26.58 -9.75 20.79
CA ALA A 359 27.89 -10.22 20.36
C ALA A 359 27.89 -11.71 19.96
N TRP A 360 28.32 -11.98 18.73
CA TRP A 360 28.70 -13.32 18.29
C TRP A 360 30.09 -13.67 18.86
N ARG A 361 30.22 -14.80 19.55
CA ARG A 361 31.51 -15.32 20.02
C ARG A 361 32.22 -16.10 18.92
N ARG A 362 32.57 -15.46 17.80
CA ARG A 362 33.63 -15.86 16.85
C ARG A 362 33.84 -14.72 15.84
N ASN A 363 35.01 -14.65 15.23
CA ASN A 363 35.44 -13.52 14.41
C ASN A 363 34.60 -13.41 13.12
N CYS A 364 33.87 -12.30 12.94
CA CYS A 364 33.40 -11.84 11.63
C CYS A 364 34.56 -11.52 10.70
#